data_AF-A0A4S0FYA0-F1
#
_entry.id   AF-A0A4S0FYA0-F1
#
_cell.length_a   1.000
_cell.length_b   1.000
_cell.length_c   1.000
_cell.angle_alpha   90.00
_cell.angle_beta   90.00
_cell.angle_gamma   90.00
#
_symmetry.space_group_name_H-M   'P 1'
#
loop_
_entity.id
_entity.type
_entity.pdbx_description
1 polymer ?
#
loop_
_entity_poly.entity_id
_entity_poly.type
_entity_poly.pdbx_seq_one_letter_code
_entity_poly.pdbx_strand_id
1 'polypeptide(L)'
;LTRLRPSRRVVPRQLRHFRFAPRIEFRDEPGATRFALVAPDRPGLLADVAFVLRNQGLRVHDARIATFGERAEDTFVISDEHDLPLTEPARQQLHDAMLACLDPDRNAGDPA
;
A
#
# COMPACT_ATOMS: atom_id res chain seq x y z
N LEU A 1 15.76 19.92 -6.63
CA LEU A 1 14.60 19.13 -7.09
C LEU A 1 13.52 19.19 -6.00
N THR A 2 12.52 20.04 -6.21
CA THR A 2 11.48 20.36 -5.23
C THR A 2 10.50 19.19 -5.10
N ARG A 3 10.38 18.59 -3.90
CA ARG A 3 9.41 17.53 -3.63
C ARG A 3 8.01 18.14 -3.64
N LEU A 4 7.24 17.91 -4.70
CA LEU A 4 5.81 18.20 -4.72
C LEU A 4 5.12 17.20 -3.77
N ARG A 5 4.77 17.65 -2.57
CA ARG A 5 3.86 16.90 -1.68
C ARG A 5 2.43 17.39 -1.96
N PRO A 6 1.51 16.51 -2.37
CA PRO A 6 0.12 16.92 -2.59
C PRO A 6 -0.49 17.44 -1.27
N SER A 7 -1.34 18.47 -1.37
CA SER A 7 -2.02 19.08 -0.23
C SER A 7 -2.95 18.06 0.46
N ARG A 8 -2.67 17.74 1.73
CA ARG A 8 -3.48 16.83 2.55
C ARG A 8 -4.76 17.54 2.98
N ARG A 9 -5.90 17.24 2.35
CA ARG A 9 -7.21 17.69 2.84
C ARG A 9 -7.52 16.99 4.16
N VAL A 10 -7.87 17.75 5.19
CA VAL A 10 -8.32 17.21 6.48
C VAL A 10 -9.67 16.56 6.27
N VAL A 11 -9.75 15.24 6.44
CA VAL A 11 -10.98 14.46 6.28
C VAL A 11 -11.85 14.66 7.53
N PRO A 12 -13.11 15.16 7.40
CA PRO A 12 -14.02 15.33 8.52
C PRO A 12 -14.19 14.07 9.37
N ARG A 13 -14.31 14.25 10.69
CA ARG A 13 -14.43 13.16 11.70
C ARG A 13 -15.60 12.20 11.43
N GLN A 14 -16.64 12.64 10.73
CA GLN A 14 -17.80 11.83 10.38
C GLN A 14 -17.49 10.75 9.33
N LEU A 15 -16.49 10.97 8.47
CA LEU A 15 -15.98 9.97 7.51
C LEU A 15 -15.03 8.94 8.16
N ARG A 16 -14.83 8.98 9.50
CA ARG A 16 -14.04 7.96 10.21
C ARG A 16 -14.79 6.64 10.40
N HIS A 17 -16.11 6.62 10.17
CA HIS A 17 -16.98 5.48 10.46
C HIS A 17 -16.98 4.37 9.41
N PHE A 18 -16.31 4.55 8.25
CA PHE A 18 -16.24 3.56 7.17
C PHE A 18 -14.87 2.86 7.05
N ARG A 19 -14.09 2.81 8.14
CA ARG A 19 -12.74 2.21 8.11
C ARG A 19 -12.81 0.73 8.46
N PHE A 20 -12.75 -0.12 7.44
CA PHE A 20 -12.36 -1.52 7.64
C PHE A 20 -10.83 -1.64 7.63
N ALA A 21 -10.29 -2.65 8.31
CA ALA A 21 -8.86 -2.91 8.32
C ALA A 21 -8.37 -3.29 6.92
N PRO A 22 -7.23 -2.76 6.45
CA PRO A 22 -6.63 -3.18 5.18
C PRO A 22 -6.48 -4.70 5.12
N ARG A 23 -6.82 -5.29 3.98
CA ARG A 23 -6.62 -6.72 3.71
C ARG A 23 -5.52 -6.85 2.67
N ILE A 24 -4.59 -7.75 2.93
CA ILE A 24 -3.42 -8.01 2.09
C ILE A 24 -3.40 -9.49 1.77
N GLU A 25 -3.23 -9.82 0.48
CA GLU A 25 -3.07 -11.19 0.03
C GLU A 25 -1.84 -11.32 -0.86
N PHE A 26 -1.15 -12.46 -0.74
CA PHE A 26 -0.07 -12.85 -1.63
C PHE A 26 -0.45 -14.12 -2.38
N ARG A 27 -0.09 -14.19 -3.67
CA ARG A 27 -0.20 -15.41 -4.47
C ARG A 27 1.06 -15.60 -5.30
N ASP A 28 1.43 -16.85 -5.51
CA ASP A 28 2.50 -17.19 -6.43
C ASP A 28 2.09 -16.88 -7.87
N GLU A 29 3.01 -16.33 -8.64
CA GLU A 29 2.88 -16.08 -10.07
C GLU A 29 4.15 -16.55 -10.77
N PRO A 30 4.12 -17.02 -12.03
CA PRO A 30 5.33 -17.50 -12.69
C PRO A 30 6.43 -16.44 -12.70
N GLY A 31 7.52 -16.69 -11.96
CA GLY A 31 8.67 -15.78 -11.84
C GLY A 31 8.45 -14.55 -10.95
N ALA A 32 7.30 -14.41 -10.29
CA ALA A 32 6.99 -13.25 -9.48
C ALA A 32 6.06 -13.59 -8.29
N THR A 33 5.64 -12.57 -7.56
CA THR A 33 4.60 -12.67 -6.53
C THR A 33 3.53 -11.65 -6.82
N ARG A 34 2.26 -12.08 -6.78
CA ARG A 34 1.12 -11.19 -6.83
C ARG A 34 0.80 -10.70 -5.42
N PHE A 35 0.78 -9.40 -5.24
CA PHE A 35 0.36 -8.72 -4.01
C PHE A 35 -0.97 -8.01 -4.27
N ALA A 36 -2.00 -8.31 -3.49
CA ALA A 36 -3.30 -7.63 -3.56
C ALA A 36 -3.57 -6.87 -2.27
N LEU A 37 -4.11 -5.66 -2.40
CA LEU A 37 -4.47 -4.77 -1.30
C LEU A 37 -5.92 -4.32 -1.45
N VAL A 38 -6.70 -4.52 -0.40
CA VAL A 38 -8.04 -3.93 -0.27
C VAL A 38 -8.05 -3.02 0.95
N ALA A 39 -8.27 -1.73 0.75
CA ALA A 39 -8.21 -0.73 1.81
C ALA A 39 -9.21 0.41 1.59
N PRO A 40 -9.57 1.18 2.64
CA PRO A 40 -10.28 2.44 2.46
C PRO A 40 -9.46 3.38 1.57
N ASP A 41 -10.06 3.87 0.49
CA ASP A 41 -9.42 4.81 -0.41
C ASP A 41 -9.27 6.18 0.27
N ARG A 42 -8.10 6.78 0.11
CA ARG A 42 -7.78 8.11 0.64
C ARG A 42 -6.71 8.78 -0.21
N PRO A 43 -6.69 10.13 -0.25
CA PRO A 43 -5.59 10.85 -0.85
C PRO A 43 -4.23 10.37 -0.31
N GLY A 44 -3.35 9.99 -1.23
CA GLY A 44 -2.01 9.49 -0.91
C GLY A 44 -1.90 7.99 -0.65
N LEU A 45 -2.98 7.20 -0.71
CA LEU A 45 -2.92 5.75 -0.49
C LEU A 45 -1.89 5.07 -1.42
N LEU A 46 -2.00 5.27 -2.73
CA LEU A 46 -1.07 4.69 -3.69
C LEU A 46 0.37 5.18 -3.48
N ALA A 47 0.55 6.43 -3.04
CA ALA A 47 1.88 6.97 -2.74
C ALA A 47 2.51 6.28 -1.52
N ASP A 48 1.71 6.00 -0.49
CA ASP A 48 2.14 5.24 0.69
C ASP A 48 2.51 3.80 0.30
N VAL A 49 1.68 3.13 -0.51
CA VAL A 49 1.95 1.78 -1.04
C VAL A 49 3.26 1.75 -1.84
N ALA A 50 3.42 2.67 -2.80
CA ALA A 50 4.63 2.77 -3.62
C ALA A 50 5.88 3.05 -2.77
N PHE A 51 5.76 3.86 -1.72
CA PHE A 51 6.84 4.13 -0.78
C PHE A 51 7.28 2.87 -0.02
N VAL A 52 6.33 2.07 0.47
CA VAL A 52 6.64 0.80 1.16
C VAL A 52 7.32 -0.18 0.20
N LEU A 53 6.77 -0.38 -1.01
CA LEU A 53 7.36 -1.28 -2.01
C LEU A 53 8.80 -0.87 -2.34
N ARG A 54 9.03 0.42 -2.57
CA ARG A 54 10.37 0.97 -2.84
C ARG A 54 11.33 0.77 -1.67
N ASN A 55 10.90 1.01 -0.44
CA ASN A 55 11.75 0.86 0.74
C ASN A 55 12.12 -0.60 1.04
N GLN A 56 11.31 -1.55 0.57
CA GLN A 56 11.57 -2.99 0.64
C GLN A 56 12.42 -3.49 -0.55
N GLY A 57 12.89 -2.61 -1.45
CA GLY A 57 13.69 -3.00 -2.62
C GLY A 57 12.90 -3.79 -3.67
N LEU A 58 11.57 -3.67 -3.70
CA LEU A 58 10.75 -4.49 -4.58
C LEU A 58 10.59 -3.86 -5.96
N ARG A 59 10.67 -4.69 -7.00
CA ARG A 59 10.37 -4.31 -8.38
C ARG A 59 8.90 -4.54 -8.66
N VAL A 60 8.25 -3.62 -9.37
CA VAL A 60 6.86 -3.75 -9.83
C VAL A 60 6.86 -3.99 -11.34
N HIS A 61 6.32 -5.13 -11.76
CA HIS A 61 6.23 -5.55 -13.16
C HIS A 61 4.91 -5.16 -13.81
N ASP A 62 3.82 -5.27 -13.04
CA ASP A 62 2.48 -4.86 -13.43
C ASP A 62 1.72 -4.32 -12.23
N ALA A 63 0.76 -3.44 -12.46
CA ALA A 63 -0.12 -2.90 -11.43
C ALA A 63 -1.50 -2.61 -12.01
N ARG A 64 -2.53 -3.05 -11.28
CA ARG A 64 -3.93 -2.71 -11.54
C ARG A 64 -4.45 -1.96 -10.33
N ILE A 65 -4.84 -0.71 -10.56
CA ILE A 65 -5.34 0.20 -9.52
C ILE A 65 -6.81 0.42 -9.81
N ALA A 66 -7.68 0.05 -8.88
CA ALA A 66 -9.12 0.15 -9.05
C ALA A 66 -9.76 0.75 -7.79
N THR A 67 -10.62 1.74 -7.98
CA THR A 67 -11.41 2.34 -6.90
C THR A 67 -12.88 2.00 -7.08
N PHE A 68 -13.50 1.47 -6.03
CA PHE A 68 -14.92 1.16 -5.94
C PHE A 68 -15.54 1.97 -4.80
N GLY A 69 -16.09 3.14 -5.13
CA GLY A 69 -16.61 4.08 -4.13
C GLY A 69 -15.51 4.59 -3.21
N GLU A 70 -15.55 4.21 -1.94
CA GLU A 70 -14.56 4.57 -0.92
C GLU A 70 -13.52 3.46 -0.65
N ARG A 71 -13.46 2.45 -1.52
CA ARG A 71 -12.56 1.30 -1.39
C ARG A 71 -11.57 1.26 -2.55
N ALA A 72 -10.29 1.12 -2.25
CA ALA A 72 -9.28 0.75 -3.22
C ALA A 72 -9.10 -0.77 -3.25
N GLU A 73 -9.00 -1.32 -4.45
CA GLU A 73 -8.68 -2.71 -4.74
C GLU A 73 -7.51 -2.74 -5.72
N ASP A 74 -6.31 -2.73 -5.15
CA ASP A 74 -5.07 -2.65 -5.93
C ASP A 74 -4.43 -4.03 -6.01
N THR A 75 -3.82 -4.34 -7.15
CA THR A 75 -3.02 -5.56 -7.35
C THR A 75 -1.72 -5.22 -8.05
N PHE A 76 -0.62 -5.79 -7.56
CA PHE A 76 0.72 -5.60 -8.09
C PHE A 76 1.35 -6.96 -8.37
N VAL A 77 2.07 -7.07 -9.48
CA VAL A 77 2.98 -8.19 -9.74
C VAL A 77 4.39 -7.71 -9.41
N ILE A 78 5.02 -8.34 -8.42
CA ILE A 78 6.26 -7.87 -7.81
C ILE A 78 7.32 -8.96 -7.72
N SER A 79 8.59 -8.55 -7.69
CA SER A 79 9.73 -9.41 -7.38
C SER A 79 10.70 -8.71 -6.45
N ASP A 80 11.69 -9.44 -5.94
CA ASP A 80 12.85 -8.85 -5.29
C ASP A 80 13.78 -8.14 -6.31
N GLU A 81 14.90 -7.61 -5.82
CA GLU A 81 15.90 -6.90 -6.62
C GLU A 81 16.56 -7.76 -7.71
N HIS A 82 16.49 -9.10 -7.57
CA HIS A 82 17.10 -10.10 -8.45
C HIS A 82 16.08 -10.75 -9.40
N ASP A 83 14.88 -10.17 -9.53
CA ASP A 83 13.79 -10.70 -10.35
C ASP A 83 13.30 -12.10 -9.92
N LEU A 84 13.37 -12.38 -8.61
CA LEU A 84 12.85 -13.61 -8.00
C LEU A 84 11.53 -13.36 -7.24
N PRO A 85 10.64 -14.37 -7.14
CA PRO A 85 9.47 -14.32 -6.27
C PRO A 85 9.85 -14.05 -4.82
N LEU A 86 8.99 -13.35 -4.09
CA LEU A 86 9.21 -13.08 -2.67
C LEU A 86 9.13 -14.38 -1.88
N THR A 87 10.12 -14.57 -1.01
CA THR A 87 10.09 -15.62 0.02
C THR A 87 9.03 -15.32 1.08
N GLU A 88 8.60 -16.33 1.82
CA GLU A 88 7.61 -16.15 2.90
C GLU A 88 8.04 -15.10 3.94
N PRO A 89 9.31 -15.06 4.41
CA PRO A 89 9.76 -13.98 5.29
C PRO A 89 9.64 -12.58 4.67
N ALA A 90 9.95 -12.44 3.37
CA ALA A 90 9.83 -11.16 2.67
C ALA A 90 8.36 -10.73 2.53
N ARG A 91 7.44 -11.68 2.29
CA ARG A 91 5.98 -11.43 2.28
C ARG A 91 5.50 -10.93 3.64
N GLN A 92 5.95 -11.56 4.73
CA GLN A 92 5.59 -11.14 6.08
C GLN A 92 6.13 -9.73 6.39
N GLN A 93 7.38 -9.43 6.02
CA GLN A 93 7.96 -8.09 6.21
C GLN A 93 7.20 -7.02 5.42
N LEU A 94 6.81 -7.32 4.18
CA LEU A 94 6.00 -6.42 3.36
C LEU A 94 4.61 -6.22 3.97
N HIS A 95 3.97 -7.29 4.43
CA HIS A 95 2.67 -7.24 5.10
C HIS A 95 2.70 -6.31 6.31
N ASP A 96 3.66 -6.50 7.21
CA ASP A 96 3.77 -5.72 8.45
C ASP A 96 4.10 -4.24 8.15
N ALA A 97 4.96 -3.98 7.17
CA ALA A 97 5.28 -2.63 6.73
C ALA A 97 4.06 -1.91 6.11
N MET A 98 3.25 -2.63 5.33
CA MET A 98 2.02 -2.09 4.76
C MET A 98 1.01 -1.77 5.86
N LEU A 99 0.75 -2.69 6.80
CA LEU A 99 -0.15 -2.43 7.92
C LEU A 99 0.31 -1.23 8.75
N ALA A 100 1.59 -1.14 9.07
CA ALA A 100 2.14 -0.01 9.81
C ALA A 100 1.95 1.32 9.06
N CYS A 101 2.16 1.33 7.74
CA CYS A 101 2.03 2.53 6.91
C CYS A 101 0.57 2.97 6.70
N LEU A 102 -0.34 2.00 6.60
CA LEU A 102 -1.76 2.22 6.37
C LEU A 102 -2.55 2.46 7.66
N ASP A 103 -1.89 2.36 8.82
CA ASP A 103 -2.49 2.63 10.13
C ASP A 103 -3.19 4.01 10.13
N PRO A 104 -4.51 4.03 10.41
CA PRO A 104 -5.33 5.23 10.37
C PRO A 104 -4.94 6.32 11.38
N ASP A 105 -4.24 5.97 12.46
CA ASP A 105 -3.88 6.90 13.54
C ASP A 105 -2.52 7.56 13.30
N ARG A 106 -1.58 6.85 12.65
CA ARG A 106 -0.27 7.41 12.25
C ARG A 106 -0.38 8.49 11.17
N ASN A 107 -1.54 8.57 10.52
CA ASN A 107 -1.82 9.47 9.40
C ASN A 107 -2.78 10.62 9.77
N ALA A 108 -3.27 10.69 11.02
CA ALA A 108 -3.92 11.90 11.52
C ALA A 108 -2.83 12.80 12.11
N GLY A 109 -2.22 13.65 11.27
CA GLY A 109 -1.03 14.43 11.59
C GLY A 109 -1.01 14.98 13.03
N ASP A 110 -0.12 14.42 13.84
CA ASP A 110 0.33 15.03 15.08
C ASP A 110 1.63 15.79 14.73
N PRO A 111 1.68 17.12 14.85
CA PRO A 111 2.96 17.80 14.91
C PRO A 111 3.62 17.41 16.25
N ALA A 112 4.91 17.11 16.19
CA ALA A 112 5.75 17.11 17.39
C ALA A 112 5.69 18.48 18.10
#